data_AF-A0A7J2L640-F1
#
_entry.id   AF-A0A7J2L640-F1
#
_cell.length_a   1.000
_cell.length_b   1.000
_cell.length_c   1.000
_cell.angle_alpha   90.00
_cell.angle_beta   90.00
_cell.angle_gamma   90.00
#
_symmetry.space_group_name_H-M   'P 1'
#
loop_
_entity.id
_entity.type
_entity.pdbx_description
1 polymer ?
#
loop_
_entity_poly.entity_id
_entity_poly.type
_entity_poly.pdbx_seq_one_letter_code
_entity_poly.pdbx_strand_id
1 'polypeptide(L)' 'MLQIKGIHFKRFFDWEKKTYKELTIRRGLEITSYYGNIARKENDEPLIHMHGTFSDEEDRVYGGHVKTERLN' A
#
# COMPACT_ATOMS: atom_id res chain seq x y z
N MET A 1 9.35 -7.14 -14.79
CA MET A 1 9.07 -6.83 -13.37
C MET A 1 8.03 -5.71 -13.34
N LEU A 2 7.11 -5.70 -12.39
CA LEU A 2 6.01 -4.72 -12.35
C LEU A 2 6.43 -3.53 -11.48
N GLN A 3 6.57 -2.36 -12.10
CA GLN A 3 6.95 -1.12 -11.44
C GLN A 3 5.76 -0.18 -11.25
N ILE A 4 5.82 0.62 -10.19
CA ILE A 4 4.88 1.72 -9.95
C ILE A 4 5.64 3.04 -9.80
N LYS A 5 5.07 4.13 -10.31
CA LYS A 5 5.70 5.48 -10.30
C LYS A 5 5.61 6.18 -8.93
N GLY A 6 4.85 5.60 -8.02
CA GLY A 6 4.65 6.11 -6.68
C GLY A 6 3.51 5.37 -5.99
N ILE A 7 3.44 5.50 -4.67
CA ILE A 7 2.49 4.78 -3.84
C ILE A 7 2.13 5.57 -2.58
N HIS A 8 0.87 5.42 -2.18
CA HIS A 8 0.37 5.85 -0.89
C HIS A 8 0.21 4.64 0.04
N PHE A 9 0.88 4.69 1.19
CA PHE A 9 0.79 3.70 2.24
C PHE A 9 0.00 4.22 3.42
N LYS A 10 -0.67 3.28 4.09
CA LYS A 10 -0.93 3.35 5.53
C LYS A 10 0.07 2.42 6.21
N ARG A 11 1.14 2.97 6.78
CA ARG A 11 2.25 2.15 7.31
C ARG A 11 1.93 1.53 8.66
N PHE A 12 1.28 2.30 9.53
CA PHE A 12 1.09 1.93 10.93
C PHE A 12 -0.21 2.52 11.46
N PHE A 13 -1.05 1.68 12.05
CA PHE A 13 -2.21 2.13 12.80
C PHE A 13 -1.78 2.49 14.22
N ASP A 14 -1.87 3.77 14.55
CA ASP A 14 -1.68 4.28 15.90
C ASP A 14 -2.93 3.93 16.72
N TRP A 15 -2.80 2.97 17.63
CA TRP A 15 -3.91 2.45 18.43
C TRP A 15 -4.45 3.45 19.45
N GLU A 16 -3.60 4.34 19.98
CA GLU A 16 -4.03 5.36 20.94
C GLU A 16 -4.87 6.42 20.24
N LYS A 17 -4.43 6.85 19.05
CA LYS A 17 -5.12 7.88 18.26
C LYS A 17 -6.20 7.33 17.35
N LYS A 18 -6.24 6.00 17.17
CA LYS A 18 -7.08 5.28 16.19
C LYS A 18 -6.93 5.84 14.76
N THR A 19 -5.72 6.24 14.39
CA THR A 19 -5.42 6.82 13.06
C THR A 19 -4.29 6.08 12.37
N TYR A 20 -4.30 6.08 11.05
CA TYR A 20 -3.17 5.56 10.28
C TYR A 20 -2.13 6.65 10.06
N LYS A 21 -0.86 6.32 10.30
CA LYS A 21 0.26 7.09 9.78
C LYS A 21 0.40 6.81 8.28
N GLU A 22 0.21 7.86 7.50
CA GLU A 22 0.32 7.79 6.05
C GLU A 22 1.75 8.09 5.59
N LEU A 23 2.18 7.44 4.51
CA LEU A 23 3.43 7.74 3.82
C LEU A 23 3.15 7.80 2.32
N THR A 24 3.65 8.84 1.67
CA THR A 24 3.66 8.93 0.21
C THR A 24 5.08 8.78 -0.28
N ILE A 25 5.30 7.88 -1.24
CA ILE A 25 6.57 7.75 -1.96
C ILE A 25 6.33 8.11 -3.42
N ARG A 26 7.00 9.16 -3.91
CA ARG A 26 6.87 9.69 -5.28
C ARG A 26 8.11 9.37 -6.12
N ARG A 27 8.47 8.09 -6.22
CA ARG A 27 9.56 7.59 -7.08
C ARG A 27 9.19 6.22 -7.65
N GLY A 28 9.95 5.77 -8.64
CA GLY A 28 9.83 4.42 -9.17
C GLY A 28 10.13 3.38 -8.09
N LEU A 29 9.24 2.41 -7.93
CA LEU A 29 9.42 1.29 -7.01
C LEU A 29 9.13 -0.02 -7.73
N GLU A 30 9.93 -1.03 -7.45
CA GLU A 30 9.64 -2.41 -7.83
C GLU A 30 8.74 -3.07 -6.80
N ILE A 31 7.80 -3.88 -7.27
CA ILE A 31 6.94 -4.68 -6.42
C ILE A 31 7.68 -5.98 -6.06
N THR A 32 8.02 -6.16 -4.78
CA THR A 32 8.71 -7.36 -4.30
C THR A 32 7.76 -8.40 -3.71
N SER A 33 6.64 -7.97 -3.12
CA SER A 33 5.53 -8.85 -2.75
C SER A 33 4.21 -8.11 -2.67
N TYR A 34 3.11 -8.83 -2.90
CA TYR A 34 1.75 -8.41 -2.59
C TYR A 34 1.01 -9.54 -1.93
N TYR A 35 0.29 -9.23 -0.86
CA TYR A 35 -0.55 -10.19 -0.16
C TYR A 35 -1.82 -9.51 0.33
N GLY A 36 -2.95 -10.20 0.19
CA GLY A 36 -4.24 -9.62 0.54
C GLY A 36 -5.39 -10.59 0.31
N ASN A 37 -6.60 -10.07 0.47
CA ASN A 37 -7.83 -10.79 0.25
C ASN A 37 -8.88 -9.90 -0.41
N ILE A 38 -9.91 -10.56 -0.92
CA ILE A 38 -11.08 -9.92 -1.52
C ILE A 38 -12.28 -10.29 -0.65
N ALA A 39 -13.01 -9.28 -0.21
CA ALA A 39 -14.26 -9.40 0.52
C ALA A 39 -15.36 -8.60 -0.19
N ARG A 40 -16.56 -8.62 0.36
CA ARG A 40 -17.70 -7.80 -0.09
C ARG A 40 -18.11 -6.86 1.03
N LYS A 41 -18.45 -5.63 0.69
CA LYS A 41 -19.11 -4.68 1.60
C LYS A 41 -20.58 -5.06 1.75
N GLU A 42 -21.28 -4.38 2.66
CA GLU A 42 -22.73 -4.57 2.88
C GLU A 42 -23.56 -4.32 1.61
N ASN A 43 -23.10 -3.44 0.73
CA ASN A 43 -23.76 -3.13 -0.54
C ASN A 43 -23.29 -4.03 -1.72
N ASP A 44 -22.65 -5.16 -1.42
CA ASP A 44 -22.10 -6.14 -2.38
C ASP A 44 -20.92 -5.65 -3.24
N GLU A 45 -20.42 -4.43 -3.01
CA GLU A 45 -19.21 -3.94 -3.67
C GLU A 45 -17.96 -4.73 -3.23
N PRO A 46 -17.01 -4.98 -4.15
CA PRO A 46 -15.74 -5.61 -3.78
C PRO A 46 -14.94 -4.70 -2.84
N LEU A 47 -14.44 -5.31 -1.76
CA LEU A 47 -13.49 -4.70 -0.84
C LEU A 47 -12.16 -5.44 -0.98
N ILE A 48 -11.11 -4.71 -1.33
CA ILE A 48 -9.76 -5.28 -1.42
C ILE A 48 -8.97 -4.78 -0.22
N HIS A 49 -8.49 -5.72 0.60
CA HIS A 49 -7.54 -5.45 1.67
C HIS A 49 -6.20 -6.04 1.30
N MET A 50 -5.18 -5.18 1.20
CA MET A 50 -3.86 -5.56 0.70
C MET A 50 -2.72 -4.93 1.48
N HIS A 51 -1.64 -5.69 1.61
CA HIS A 51 -0.33 -5.26 2.08
C HIS A 51 0.69 -5.61 1.00
N GLY A 52 1.75 -4.81 0.89
CA GLY A 52 2.80 -5.04 -0.09
C GLY A 52 4.16 -4.62 0.42
N THR A 53 5.20 -5.14 -0.22
CA THR A 53 6.59 -4.71 -0.05
C THR A 53 7.13 -4.21 -1.39
N PHE A 54 7.91 -3.14 -1.32
CA PHE A 54 8.37 -2.38 -2.48
C PHE A 54 9.84 -1.99 -2.28
N SER A 55 10.66 -2.06 -3.32
CA SER A 55 12.07 -1.63 -3.26
C SER A 55 12.32 -0.44 -4.18
N ASP A 56 13.15 0.51 -3.72
CA ASP A 56 13.66 1.61 -4.55
C ASP A 56 14.97 1.25 -5.25
N GLU A 57 15.54 2.19 -6.00
CA GLU A 57 16.82 2.00 -6.71
C GLU A 57 18.04 1.83 -5.79
N GLU A 58 17.91 2.07 -4.48
CA GLU A 58 18.95 1.90 -3.46
C GLU A 58 18.72 0.62 -2.62
N ASP A 59 17.86 -0.29 -3.09
CA ASP A 59 17.44 -1.53 -2.40
C ASP A 59 16.74 -1.30 -1.05
N ARG A 60 16.25 -0.10 -0.77
CA ARG A 60 15.47 0.16 0.46
C ARG A 60 14.08 -0.41 0.32
N VAL A 61 13.69 -1.19 1.33
CA VAL A 61 12.36 -1.84 1.35
C VAL A 61 11.36 -1.05 2.16
N TYR A 62 10.21 -0.79 1.54
CA TYR A 62 9.05 -0.15 2.13
C TYR A 62 7.90 -1.14 2.19
N GLY A 63 7.20 -1.20 3.33
CA GLY A 63 6.08 -2.10 3.52
C GLY A 63 4.95 -1.48 4.33
N GLY A 64 3.74 -1.98 4.11
CA GLY A 64 2.55 -1.56 4.85
C GLY A 64 1.25 -1.91 4.14
N HIS A 65 0.16 -1.36 4.66
CA HIS A 65 -1.15 -1.43 4.01
C HIS A 65 -1.13 -0.54 2.76
N VAL A 66 -1.47 -1.14 1.62
CA VAL A 66 -1.50 -0.44 0.34
C VAL A 66 -2.83 0.26 0.20
N LYS A 67 -2.78 1.59 0.08
CA LYS A 67 -3.96 2.39 -0.26
C LYS A 67 -3.92 2.62 -1.76
N THR A 68 -4.90 2.09 -2.49
CA THR A 68 -4.97 2.28 -3.93
C THR A 68 -5.42 3.71 -4.23
N GLU A 69 -4.48 4.64 -4.28
CA GLU A 69 -4.66 5.94 -4.94
C GLU A 69 -3.64 6.00 -6.08
N ARG A 70 -4.15 6.03 -7.31
CA ARG A 70 -3.31 6.19 -8.49
C ARG A 70 -2.79 7.63 -8.46
N LEU A 71 -1.50 7.79 -8.25
CA LEU A 71 -0.84 9.07 -8.48
C LEU A 71 -0.81 9.27 -10.01
N ASN A 72 -1.66 10.17 -10.49
CA ASN A 72 -1.71 10.58 -11.90
C ASN A 72 -0.41 11.28 -12.30
#